data_AF-A0A1C0TW22-F1
#
_entry.id   AF-A0A1C0TW22-F1
#
_cell.length_a   1.000
_cell.length_b   1.000
_cell.length_c   1.000
_cell.angle_alpha   90.00
_cell.angle_beta   90.00
_cell.angle_gamma   90.00
#
_symmetry.space_group_name_H-M   'P 1'
#
loop_
_entity.id
_entity.type
_entity.pdbx_description
1 polymer ?
#
loop_
_entity_poly.entity_id
_entity_poly.type
_entity_poly.pdbx_seq_one_letter_code
_entity_poly.pdbx_strand_id
1 'polypeptide(L)'
;MKLKMLFVLLLLVVSSHALANANRFDLIGEIGEIRYHEASNTLAPSWKKHTWFTLKADPGQPKPSCYIHGGGYSITIPDGNDTAISMVLAAKMASKRVRITFDDTVDFPSPSYCKVQYITIL
;
A
#
# COMPACT_ATOMS: atom_id res chain seq x y z
N MET A 1 0.36 -43.06 26.51
CA MET A 1 1.43 -42.14 26.04
C MET A 1 1.16 -41.55 24.65
N LYS A 2 0.65 -42.32 23.67
CA LYS A 2 0.40 -41.83 22.29
C LYS A 2 -0.56 -40.64 22.17
N LEU A 3 -1.63 -40.60 22.99
CA LEU A 3 -2.64 -39.52 22.96
C LEU A 3 -2.11 -38.16 23.48
N LYS A 4 -1.23 -38.18 24.50
CA LYS A 4 -0.59 -36.95 25.03
C LYS A 4 0.41 -36.36 24.03
N MET A 5 1.08 -37.20 23.24
CA MET A 5 2.04 -36.78 22.22
C MET A 5 1.34 -36.13 21.02
N LEU A 6 0.15 -36.63 20.64
CA LEU A 6 -0.68 -36.04 19.58
C LEU A 6 -1.18 -34.64 19.96
N PHE A 7 -1.52 -34.43 21.23
CA PHE A 7 -2.00 -33.13 21.73
C PHE A 7 -0.89 -32.06 21.70
N VAL A 8 0.34 -32.43 22.05
CA VAL A 8 1.52 -31.53 21.97
C VAL A 8 1.86 -31.18 20.52
N LEU A 9 1.73 -32.15 19.60
CA LEU A 9 1.96 -31.90 18.17
C LEU A 9 0.91 -30.95 17.58
N LEU A 10 -0.35 -31.06 18.00
CA LEU A 10 -1.43 -30.18 17.57
C LEU A 10 -1.22 -28.73 18.05
N LEU A 11 -0.73 -28.54 19.29
CA LEU A 11 -0.42 -27.21 19.85
C LEU A 11 0.72 -26.49 19.11
N LEU A 12 1.71 -27.22 18.58
CA LEU A 12 2.84 -26.67 17.82
C LEU A 12 2.45 -26.22 16.39
N VAL A 13 1.44 -26.85 15.79
CA VAL A 13 0.93 -26.46 14.46
C VAL A 13 0.04 -25.22 14.53
N VAL A 14 -0.72 -25.04 15.63
CA VAL A 14 -1.56 -23.85 15.80
C VAL A 14 -0.73 -22.60 16.13
N SER A 15 0.41 -22.76 16.81
CA SER A 15 1.28 -21.63 17.21
C SER A 15 2.18 -21.10 16.07
N SER A 16 2.35 -21.84 14.97
CA SER A 16 3.13 -21.39 13.81
C SER A 16 2.39 -20.43 12.87
N HIS A 17 1.09 -20.20 13.10
CA HIS A 17 0.27 -19.29 12.29
C HIS A 17 0.19 -17.86 12.86
N ALA A 18 0.94 -17.55 13.92
CA ALA A 18 0.78 -16.32 14.71
C ALA A 18 1.65 -15.13 14.28
N LEU A 19 2.27 -15.12 13.09
CA LEU A 19 3.11 -14.00 12.65
C LEU A 19 2.89 -13.62 11.17
N ALA A 20 1.64 -13.52 10.73
CA ALA A 20 1.33 -12.63 9.60
C ALA A 20 1.31 -11.19 10.13
N ASN A 21 2.49 -10.65 10.46
CA ASN A 21 2.63 -9.22 10.70
C ASN A 21 2.41 -8.54 9.35
N ALA A 22 1.27 -7.89 9.19
CA ALA A 22 1.13 -6.79 8.24
C ALA A 22 2.32 -5.85 8.44
N ASN A 23 3.21 -5.75 7.46
CA ASN A 23 4.33 -4.83 7.56
C ASN A 23 3.78 -3.44 7.26
N ARG A 24 3.47 -2.71 8.34
CA ARG A 24 3.21 -1.28 8.27
C ARG A 24 4.50 -0.58 7.82
N PHE A 25 4.40 0.24 6.77
CA PHE A 25 5.45 1.15 6.34
C PHE A 25 5.01 2.58 6.50
N ASP A 26 5.93 3.43 6.96
CA ASP A 26 5.76 4.87 7.04
C ASP A 26 6.91 5.51 6.24
N LEU A 27 6.66 5.84 4.97
CA LEU A 27 7.69 6.37 4.07
C LEU A 27 7.53 7.87 3.87
N ILE A 28 8.65 8.60 3.89
CA ILE A 28 8.73 10.03 3.60
C ILE A 28 9.23 10.24 2.17
N GLY A 29 8.62 11.15 1.42
CA GLY A 29 8.99 11.33 0.03
C GLY A 29 8.24 12.46 -0.64
N GLU A 30 8.33 12.50 -1.96
CA GLU A 30 7.57 13.41 -2.81
C GLU A 30 6.52 12.65 -3.62
N ILE A 31 5.39 13.31 -3.89
CA ILE A 31 4.38 12.76 -4.80
C ILE A 31 4.91 12.84 -6.24
N GLY A 32 5.03 11.68 -6.88
CA GLY A 32 5.40 11.51 -8.27
C GLY A 32 4.20 11.61 -9.21
N GLU A 33 3.96 10.56 -9.98
CA GLU A 33 2.83 10.45 -10.90
C GLU A 33 1.51 10.31 -10.13
N ILE A 34 0.41 10.75 -10.74
CA ILE A 34 -0.95 10.53 -10.25
C ILE A 34 -1.75 10.05 -11.47
N ARG A 35 -2.46 8.94 -11.35
CA ARG A 35 -3.22 8.33 -12.43
C ARG A 35 -4.61 7.94 -11.99
N TYR A 36 -5.60 8.51 -12.67
CA TYR A 36 -6.99 8.08 -12.66
C TYR A 36 -7.25 7.11 -13.81
N HIS A 37 -8.04 6.08 -13.56
CA HIS A 37 -8.55 5.18 -14.59
C HIS A 37 -10.04 5.44 -14.79
N GLU A 38 -10.39 5.85 -16.00
CA GLU A 38 -11.76 6.23 -16.36
C GLU A 38 -12.77 5.09 -16.11
N ALA A 39 -14.01 5.43 -15.78
CA ALA A 39 -15.04 4.48 -15.37
C ALA A 39 -15.37 3.43 -16.45
N SER A 40 -15.30 3.82 -17.73
CA SER A 40 -15.49 2.95 -18.89
C SER A 40 -14.18 2.39 -19.47
N ASN A 41 -13.05 2.53 -18.75
CA ASN A 41 -11.74 2.07 -19.21
C ASN A 41 -11.75 0.62 -19.73
N THR A 42 -11.35 0.44 -20.99
CA THR A 42 -11.27 -0.86 -21.66
C THR A 42 -9.85 -1.44 -21.64
N LEU A 43 -8.83 -0.61 -21.39
CA LEU A 43 -7.43 -1.02 -21.44
C LEU A 43 -6.96 -1.71 -20.15
N ALA A 44 -7.55 -1.33 -19.00
CA ALA A 44 -7.31 -1.98 -17.72
C ALA A 44 -8.63 -2.13 -16.94
N PRO A 45 -9.47 -3.13 -17.28
CA PRO A 45 -10.82 -3.25 -16.71
C PRO A 45 -10.87 -3.41 -15.18
N SER A 46 -9.87 -4.05 -14.57
CA SER A 46 -9.74 -4.19 -13.11
C SER A 46 -9.41 -2.88 -12.39
N TRP A 47 -9.03 -1.85 -13.15
CA TRP A 47 -8.66 -0.54 -12.63
C TRP A 47 -9.76 0.51 -12.75
N LYS A 48 -10.92 0.19 -13.32
CA LYS A 48 -12.00 1.16 -13.55
C LYS A 48 -12.34 1.96 -12.29
N LYS A 49 -12.36 3.29 -12.44
CA LYS A 49 -12.61 4.29 -11.37
C LYS A 49 -11.52 4.38 -10.29
N HIS A 50 -10.58 3.45 -10.24
CA HIS A 50 -9.51 3.47 -9.25
C HIS A 50 -8.47 4.54 -9.58
N THR A 51 -7.84 5.06 -8.53
CA THR A 51 -6.75 6.03 -8.63
C THR A 51 -5.53 5.54 -7.87
N TRP A 52 -4.36 5.79 -8.45
CA TRP A 52 -3.09 5.60 -7.78
C TRP A 52 -2.17 6.80 -7.96
N PHE A 53 -1.19 6.91 -7.07
CA PHE A 53 -0.07 7.85 -7.20
C PHE A 53 1.25 7.15 -6.89
N THR A 54 2.38 7.71 -7.31
CA THR A 54 3.69 7.19 -6.90
C THR A 54 4.28 8.03 -5.78
N LEU A 55 4.89 7.36 -4.80
CA LEU A 55 5.73 7.98 -3.79
C LEU A 55 7.20 7.79 -4.15
N LYS A 56 7.89 8.88 -4.43
CA LYS A 56 9.36 8.90 -4.55
C LYS A 56 9.94 9.01 -3.15
N ALA A 57 10.17 7.86 -2.53
CA ALA A 57 10.71 7.79 -1.18
C ALA A 57 12.14 8.33 -1.12
N ASP A 58 12.48 9.01 -0.01
CA ASP A 58 13.86 9.38 0.27
C ASP A 58 14.79 8.16 0.30
N PRO A 59 16.07 8.35 -0.07
CA PRO A 59 17.07 7.31 0.06
C PRO A 59 17.23 6.84 1.52
N GLY A 60 17.58 5.57 1.70
CA GLY A 60 17.87 4.98 3.02
C GLY A 60 16.64 4.50 3.80
N GLN A 61 15.44 4.59 3.23
CA GLN A 61 14.23 4.08 3.87
C GLN A 61 13.97 2.59 3.59
N PRO A 62 13.14 1.93 4.42
CA PRO A 62 12.73 0.55 4.18
C PRO A 62 12.11 0.37 2.79
N LYS A 63 12.34 -0.81 2.19
CA LYS A 63 11.84 -1.15 0.85
C LYS A 63 10.61 -2.06 0.98
N PRO A 64 9.39 -1.53 0.82
CA PRO A 64 8.18 -2.34 0.82
C PRO A 64 8.05 -3.16 -0.46
N SER A 65 7.16 -4.15 -0.43
CA SER A 65 6.82 -4.98 -1.60
C SER A 65 5.81 -4.31 -2.54
N CYS A 66 5.88 -2.98 -2.70
CA CYS A 66 5.00 -2.22 -3.59
C CYS A 66 5.59 -2.15 -5.01
N TYR A 67 4.74 -2.22 -6.02
CA TYR A 67 5.07 -2.07 -7.42
C TYR A 67 5.70 -0.70 -7.69
N ILE A 68 6.83 -0.69 -8.41
CA ILE A 68 7.55 0.53 -8.75
C ILE A 68 7.14 0.98 -10.16
N HIS A 69 6.62 2.21 -10.26
CA HIS A 69 6.29 2.87 -11.52
C HIS A 69 6.96 4.25 -11.56
N GLY A 70 7.62 4.58 -12.68
CA GLY A 70 8.27 5.89 -12.83
C GLY A 70 9.30 6.22 -11.73
N GLY A 71 9.91 5.19 -11.12
CA GLY A 71 10.88 5.33 -10.03
C GLY A 71 10.29 5.58 -8.63
N GLY A 72 8.97 5.45 -8.43
CA GLY A 72 8.33 5.55 -7.11
C GLY A 72 7.41 4.37 -6.80
N TYR A 73 7.11 4.17 -5.52
CA TYR A 73 6.19 3.13 -5.05
C TYR A 73 4.75 3.49 -5.40
N SER A 74 4.02 2.55 -6.01
CA SER A 74 2.65 2.78 -6.47
C SER A 74 1.67 2.56 -5.33
N ILE A 75 1.01 3.64 -4.91
CA ILE A 75 0.09 3.68 -3.78
C ILE A 75 -1.33 3.94 -4.29
N THR A 76 -2.28 3.11 -3.88
CA THR A 76 -3.68 3.25 -4.27
C THR A 76 -4.48 4.03 -3.25
N ILE A 77 -5.44 4.81 -3.77
CA ILE A 77 -6.41 5.53 -2.97
C ILE A 77 -7.76 4.81 -3.12
N PRO A 78 -8.43 4.45 -2.00
CA PRO A 78 -9.77 3.88 -2.06
C PRO A 78 -10.75 4.80 -2.80
N ASP A 79 -11.65 4.19 -3.57
CA ASP A 79 -12.66 4.94 -4.33
C ASP A 79 -13.52 5.82 -3.42
N GLY A 80 -13.86 7.01 -3.92
CA GLY A 80 -14.68 7.98 -3.19
C GLY A 80 -13.94 8.70 -2.04
N ASN A 81 -12.64 8.48 -1.86
CA ASN A 81 -11.84 9.21 -0.88
C ASN A 81 -11.31 10.53 -1.48
N ASP A 82 -12.22 11.47 -1.70
CA ASP A 82 -11.92 12.78 -2.29
C ASP A 82 -10.94 13.61 -1.43
N THR A 83 -10.98 13.41 -0.12
CA THR A 83 -10.03 14.03 0.82
C THR A 83 -8.60 13.57 0.54
N ALA A 84 -8.36 12.27 0.40
CA ALA A 84 -7.03 11.74 0.11
C ALA A 84 -6.50 12.23 -1.24
N ILE A 85 -7.34 12.24 -2.28
CA ILE A 85 -6.99 12.78 -3.60
C ILE A 85 -6.61 14.25 -3.51
N SER A 86 -7.41 15.05 -2.79
CA SER A 86 -7.15 16.48 -2.60
C SER A 86 -5.83 16.72 -1.87
N MET A 87 -5.51 15.93 -0.85
CA MET A 87 -4.23 16.03 -0.13
C MET A 87 -3.03 15.69 -1.02
N VAL A 88 -3.13 14.63 -1.83
CA VAL A 88 -2.06 14.24 -2.77
C VAL A 88 -1.84 15.32 -3.83
N LEU A 89 -2.92 15.85 -4.40
CA LEU A 89 -2.84 16.94 -5.38
C LEU A 89 -2.23 18.21 -4.76
N ALA A 90 -2.70 18.61 -3.58
CA ALA A 90 -2.18 19.78 -2.87
C ALA A 90 -0.69 19.64 -2.54
N ALA A 91 -0.27 18.48 -2.02
CA ALA A 91 1.13 18.21 -1.72
C ALA A 91 2.02 18.29 -2.97
N LYS A 92 1.56 17.72 -4.10
CA LYS A 92 2.28 17.78 -5.38
C LYS A 92 2.41 19.22 -5.90
N MET A 93 1.30 19.96 -5.92
CA MET A 93 1.26 21.34 -6.42
C MET A 93 2.11 22.29 -5.57
N ALA A 94 2.16 22.05 -4.26
CA ALA A 94 2.98 22.84 -3.33
C ALA A 94 4.43 22.36 -3.24
N SER A 95 4.83 21.34 -4.00
CA SER A 95 6.14 20.68 -3.92
C SER A 95 6.52 20.31 -2.48
N LYS A 96 5.53 19.81 -1.72
CA LYS A 96 5.70 19.43 -0.32
C LYS A 96 6.09 17.97 -0.19
N ARG A 97 6.92 17.71 0.81
CA ARG A 97 7.21 16.37 1.25
C ARG A 97 5.98 15.80 1.95
N VAL A 98 5.79 14.49 1.82
CA VAL A 98 4.70 13.77 2.48
C VAL A 98 5.26 12.59 3.25
N ARG A 99 4.56 12.19 4.32
CA ARG A 99 4.66 10.87 4.90
C ARG A 99 3.43 10.07 4.46
N ILE A 100 3.65 8.92 3.85
CA ILE A 100 2.58 7.99 3.47
C ILE A 100 2.73 6.74 4.32
N THR A 101 1.64 6.35 4.97
CA THR A 101 1.54 5.08 5.67
C THR A 101 0.72 4.11 4.85
N PHE A 102 1.20 2.89 4.67
CA PHE A 102 0.49 1.81 3.99
C PHE A 102 0.89 0.45 4.58
N ASP A 103 0.13 -0.57 4.21
CA ASP A 103 0.38 -1.97 4.52
C ASP A 103 0.70 -2.67 3.20
N ASP A 104 1.90 -3.26 3.09
CA ASP A 104 2.35 -3.91 1.85
C ASP A 104 1.84 -5.34 1.68
N THR A 105 1.01 -5.82 2.63
CA THR A 105 0.29 -7.10 2.53
C THR A 105 -1.11 -6.96 1.95
N VAL A 106 -1.60 -5.71 1.79
CA VAL A 106 -2.95 -5.43 1.30
C VAL A 106 -2.91 -5.06 -0.18
N ASP A 107 -3.27 -6.03 -1.02
CA ASP A 107 -3.45 -5.82 -2.44
C ASP A 107 -4.74 -5.03 -2.73
N PHE A 108 -4.63 -3.93 -3.48
CA PHE A 108 -5.79 -3.20 -4.00
C PHE A 108 -5.42 -2.32 -5.20
N PRO A 109 -6.21 -2.30 -6.30
CA PRO A 109 -7.16 -3.31 -6.77
C PRO A 109 -6.45 -4.50 -7.46
N SER A 110 -5.13 -4.44 -7.59
CA SER A 110 -4.27 -5.43 -8.24
C SER A 110 -3.19 -5.86 -7.26
N PRO A 111 -2.68 -7.10 -7.38
CA PRO A 111 -1.51 -7.52 -6.63
C PRO A 111 -0.36 -6.53 -6.83
N SER A 112 0.41 -6.30 -5.76
CA SER A 112 1.58 -5.43 -5.70
C SER A 112 1.31 -3.92 -5.55
N TYR A 113 0.07 -3.43 -5.52
CA TYR A 113 -0.19 -2.01 -5.22
C TYR A 113 -0.54 -1.84 -3.75
N CYS A 114 0.15 -0.92 -3.08
CA CYS A 114 -0.02 -0.71 -1.65
C CYS A 114 -1.16 0.27 -1.38
N LYS A 115 -2.13 -0.14 -0.57
CA LYS A 115 -3.26 0.70 -0.20
C LYS A 115 -2.89 1.72 0.87
N VAL A 116 -3.16 3.00 0.61
CA VAL A 116 -2.90 4.07 1.59
C VAL A 116 -3.75 3.91 2.86
N GLN A 117 -3.13 4.18 4.00
CA GLN A 117 -3.77 4.27 5.32
C GLN A 117 -3.73 5.71 5.85
N TYR A 118 -2.57 6.39 5.75
CA TYR A 118 -2.41 7.78 6.17
C TYR A 118 -1.62 8.59 5.15
N ILE A 119 -1.97 9.88 5.06
CA ILE A 119 -1.24 10.89 4.28
C ILE A 119 -0.99 12.07 5.24
N THR A 120 0.27 12.43 5.42
CA THR A 120 0.67 13.63 6.19
C THR A 120 1.50 14.53 5.28
N ILE A 121 1.13 15.81 5.16
CA ILE A 121 1.93 16.83 4.47
C ILE A 121 2.93 17.43 5.47
N LEU A 122 4.20 17.55 5.09
CA LEU A 122 5.31 18.05 5.92
C LEU A 122 5.76 19.46 5.51
#